data_AF-A0A6V7IE73-F1
#
_entry.id   AF-A0A6V7IE73-F1
#
_cell.length_a   1.000
_cell.length_b   1.000
_cell.length_c   1.000
_cell.angle_alpha   90.00
_cell.angle_beta   90.00
_cell.angle_gamma   90.00
#
_symmetry.space_group_name_H-M   'P 1'
#
loop_
_entity.id
_entity.type
_entity.pdbx_description
1 polymer ?
#
loop_
_entity_poly.entity_id
_entity_poly.type
_entity_poly.pdbx_seq_one_letter_code
_entity_poly.pdbx_strand_id
1 'polypeptide(L)' 'AIHERFNGKGYYYSWADPRTAGQEVDWLAGRNFCRQRCMDLVSLETSAENEFIKSRIVQ' A
#
# COMPACT_ATOMS: atom_id res chain seq x y z
N ALA A 1 0.99 3.52 -9.47
CA ALA A 1 2.30 4.20 -9.34
C ALA A 1 2.98 3.63 -8.10
N ILE A 2 4.30 3.66 -8.01
CA ILE A 2 4.99 3.35 -6.74
C ILE A 2 5.21 4.70 -6.05
N HIS A 3 4.74 4.83 -4.80
CA HIS A 3 4.89 6.07 -4.03
C HIS A 3 6.17 6.05 -3.21
N GLU A 4 6.50 4.89 -2.64
CA GLU A 4 7.67 4.72 -1.78
C GLU A 4 8.37 3.40 -2.10
N ARG A 5 9.67 3.33 -1.79
CA ARG A 5 10.48 2.11 -1.89
C ARG A 5 11.19 1.85 -0.57
N PHE A 6 11.12 0.63 -0.09
CA PHE A 6 11.82 0.20 1.12
C PHE A 6 12.28 -1.25 0.96
N ASN A 7 13.57 -1.52 1.24
CA ASN A 7 14.18 -2.84 1.13
C ASN A 7 13.87 -3.60 -0.18
N GLY A 8 13.93 -2.90 -1.31
CA GLY A 8 13.67 -3.49 -2.64
C GLY A 8 12.20 -3.72 -2.96
N LYS A 9 11.27 -3.51 -2.02
CA LYS A 9 9.81 -3.54 -2.24
C LYS A 9 9.30 -2.15 -2.62
N GLY A 10 8.29 -2.10 -3.48
CA GLY A 10 7.57 -0.88 -3.85
C GLY A 10 6.21 -0.82 -3.17
N TYR A 11 5.85 0.33 -2.61
CA TYR A 11 4.60 0.54 -1.89
C TYR A 11 3.70 1.53 -2.62
N TYR A 12 2.43 1.19 -2.66
CA TYR A 12 1.36 2.03 -3.17
C TYR A 12 0.41 2.36 -2.02
N TYR A 13 0.03 3.63 -1.92
CA TYR A 13 -0.87 4.14 -0.91
C TYR A 13 -2.12 4.68 -1.59
N SER A 14 -3.26 4.01 -1.42
CA SER A 14 -4.50 4.40 -2.09
C SER A 14 -4.95 5.82 -1.73
N TRP A 15 -4.64 6.29 -0.51
CA TRP A 15 -4.96 7.64 -0.06
C TRP A 15 -4.10 8.73 -0.70
N ALA A 16 -2.91 8.38 -1.23
CA ALA A 16 -1.99 9.35 -1.84
C ALA A 16 -2.14 9.48 -3.36
N ASP A 17 -2.81 8.53 -4.03
CA ASP A 17 -3.10 8.63 -5.47
C ASP A 17 -4.45 9.34 -5.68
N PRO A 18 -4.49 10.47 -6.40
CA PRO A 18 -5.73 11.23 -6.63
C PRO A 18 -6.87 10.40 -7.25
N ARG A 19 -6.55 9.32 -7.95
CA ARG A 19 -7.56 8.45 -8.59
C ARG A 19 -8.25 7.49 -7.62
N THR A 20 -7.68 7.28 -6.44
CA THR A 20 -8.19 6.35 -5.42
C THR A 20 -8.38 6.98 -4.05
N ALA A 21 -7.95 8.24 -3.87
CA ALA A 21 -8.10 8.96 -2.63
C ALA A 21 -9.59 9.05 -2.23
N GLY A 22 -9.91 8.68 -0.99
CA GLY A 22 -11.28 8.67 -0.46
C GLY A 22 -12.16 7.51 -0.91
N GLN A 23 -11.64 6.57 -1.72
CA GLN A 23 -12.41 5.38 -2.10
C GLN A 23 -12.39 4.35 -0.96
N GLU A 24 -13.58 3.97 -0.52
CA GLU A 24 -13.79 2.84 0.39
C GLU A 24 -14.17 1.61 -0.43
N VAL A 25 -13.44 0.52 -0.22
CA VAL A 25 -13.66 -0.75 -0.90
C VAL A 25 -13.61 -1.88 0.11
N ASP A 26 -14.31 -2.97 -0.18
CA ASP A 26 -14.14 -4.19 0.59
C ASP A 26 -12.76 -4.81 0.35
N TRP A 27 -12.42 -5.79 1.20
CA TRP A 27 -11.12 -6.45 1.17
C TRP A 27 -10.82 -7.15 -0.16
N LEU A 28 -11.84 -7.78 -0.78
CA LEU A 28 -11.66 -8.54 -2.03
C LEU A 28 -11.42 -7.58 -3.20
N ALA A 29 -12.18 -6.50 -3.28
CA ALA A 29 -12.00 -5.44 -4.27
C ALA A 29 -10.62 -4.78 -4.13
N GLY A 30 -10.19 -4.45 -2.91
CA GLY A 30 -8.86 -3.90 -2.64
C GLY A 30 -7.73 -4.83 -3.09
N ARG A 31 -7.84 -6.12 -2.79
CA ARG A 31 -6.85 -7.12 -3.24
C ARG A 31 -6.79 -7.26 -4.76
N ASN A 32 -7.94 -7.33 -5.41
CA ASN A 32 -8.02 -7.44 -6.86
C ASN A 32 -7.43 -6.20 -7.55
N PHE A 33 -7.65 -5.00 -6.99
CA PHE A 33 -7.05 -3.76 -7.47
C PHE A 33 -5.51 -3.83 -7.49
N CYS A 34 -4.89 -4.33 -6.42
CA CYS A 34 -3.44 -4.51 -6.32
C CYS A 34 -2.93 -5.55 -7.33
N ARG A 35 -3.62 -6.68 -7.47
CA ARG A 35 -3.24 -7.79 -8.36
C ARG A 35 -3.25 -7.43 -9.84
N GLN A 36 -4.16 -6.56 -10.27
CA GLN A 36 -4.16 -5.99 -11.62
C GLN A 36 -2.92 -5.16 -11.95
N ARG A 37 -2.12 -4.78 -10.94
CA ARG A 37 -0.94 -3.92 -11.06
C ARG A 37 0.36 -4.67 -10.71
N CYS A 38 0.35 -6.00 -10.78
CA CYS A 38 1.49 -6.85 -10.39
C CYS A 38 1.92 -6.65 -8.92
N MET A 39 0.96 -6.37 -8.03
CA MET A 39 1.15 -6.22 -6.58
C MET A 39 0.15 -7.12 -5.82
N ASP A 40 0.21 -7.15 -4.49
CA ASP A 40 -0.87 -7.69 -3.63
C ASP A 40 -1.12 -6.70 -2.48
N LEU A 41 -2.07 -6.96 -1.59
CA LEU A 41 -2.21 -6.19 -0.35
C LEU A 41 -0.93 -6.29 0.48
N VAL A 42 -0.66 -5.26 1.28
CA VAL A 42 0.57 -5.20 2.10
C VAL A 42 0.64 -6.38 3.08
N SER A 43 1.80 -7.06 3.09
CA SER A 43 2.23 -7.95 4.17
C SER A 43 3.34 -7.24 4.96
N LEU A 44 3.34 -7.36 6.27
CA LEU A 44 4.41 -6.86 7.13
C LEU A 44 5.19 -8.06 7.67
N GLU A 45 6.40 -8.26 7.16
CA GLU A 45 7.20 -9.46 7.43
C GLU A 45 8.31 -9.21 8.46
N THR A 46 8.63 -7.95 8.71
CA THR A 46 9.69 -7.54 9.65
C THR A 46 9.24 -6.37 10.52
N SER A 47 9.85 -6.22 11.69
CA SER A 47 9.63 -5.06 12.55
C SER A 47 10.03 -3.75 11.87
N ALA A 48 11.13 -3.75 11.10
CA ALA A 48 11.58 -2.58 10.36
C ALA A 48 10.56 -2.13 9.29
N GLU A 49 9.95 -3.07 8.57
CA GLU A 49 8.88 -2.78 7.60
C GLU A 49 7.63 -2.23 8.30
N ASN A 50 7.27 -2.77 9.46
CA ASN A 50 6.16 -2.27 10.25
C ASN A 50 6.38 -0.83 10.74
N GLU A 51 7.56 -0.50 11.27
CA GLU A 51 7.87 0.87 11.69
C GLU A 51 7.94 1.84 10.51
N PHE A 52 8.48 1.38 9.37
CA PHE A 52 8.45 2.14 8.12
C PHE A 52 7.00 2.49 7.73
N ILE A 53 6.09 1.52 7.67
CA ILE A 53 4.69 1.75 7.30
C ILE A 53 3.94 2.63 8.32
N LYS A 54 4.13 2.40 9.63
CA LYS A 54 3.52 3.24 10.68
C LYS A 54 3.83 4.72 10.49
N SER A 55 5.08 5.05 10.20
CA SER A 55 5.51 6.45 10.00
C SER A 55 4.87 7.12 8.77
N ARG A 56 4.21 6.36 7.88
CA ARG A 56 3.51 6.89 6.70
C ARG A 56 2.00 6.98 6.87
N ILE A 57 1.43 6.21 7.80
CA ILE A 57 -0.02 6.22 8.11
C ILE A 57 -0.33 7.27 9.17
N VAL A 58 0.55 7.41 10.18
CA VAL A 58 0.39 8.39 11.26
C VAL A 58 0.99 9.73 10.80
N GLN A 59 0.16 10.59 10.20
CA GLN A 59 0.46 12.00 9.97
C GLN A 59 -0.39 12.87 10.90
#